data_AF-A0A938S7B7-F1
#
_entry.id   AF-A0A938S7B7-F1
#
_cell.length_a   1.000
_cell.length_b   1.000
_cell.length_c   1.000
_cell.angle_alpha   90.00
_cell.angle_beta   90.00
_cell.angle_gamma   90.00
#
_symmetry.space_group_name_H-M   'P 1'
#
loop_
_entity.id
_entity.type
_entity.pdbx_description
1 polymer ?
#
loop_
_entity_poly.entity_id
_entity_poly.type
_entity_poly.pdbx_seq_one_letter_code
_entity_poly.pdbx_strand_id
1 'polypeptide(L)'
;MSVPHLNELYDEFAGQGLLVLGITKEKREPLAGFVQQNGVKFPIGLDDGGRTNEEYGIRGIPSAFLVNTEGKVVWQGHPISLDKERIKSVLSGTAGLERSRDDSTPSPRTERSRPGTKRKPRDTQEPREEVGAKREPVSPEQREIRTLFSLGKTWLANRDVEKAKEYLQTLADKYPEAAEAATARQWLEQLK
;
A
#
# COMPACT_ATOMS: atom_id res chain seq x y z
N MET A 1 4.42 19.51 -1.55
CA MET A 1 3.08 18.91 -1.74
C MET A 1 3.02 18.33 -3.14
N SER A 2 2.54 17.10 -3.33
CA SER A 2 2.60 16.38 -4.62
C SER A 2 1.41 16.63 -5.56
N VAL A 3 0.32 17.24 -5.09
CA VAL A 3 -0.93 17.38 -5.87
C VAL A 3 -0.73 18.13 -7.20
N PRO A 4 -0.04 19.29 -7.27
CA PRO A 4 0.16 19.98 -8.55
C PRO A 4 0.87 19.11 -9.59
N HIS A 5 1.95 18.43 -9.17
CA HIS A 5 2.70 17.50 -10.01
C HIS A 5 1.82 16.35 -10.53
N LEU A 6 1.01 15.74 -9.66
CA LEU A 6 0.11 14.66 -10.05
C LEU A 6 -1.04 15.13 -10.95
N ASN A 7 -1.52 16.37 -10.77
CA ASN A 7 -2.50 16.98 -11.66
C ASN A 7 -1.91 17.18 -13.06
N GLU A 8 -0.68 17.68 -13.18
CA GLU A 8 -0.01 17.84 -14.48
C GLU A 8 0.15 16.49 -15.19
N LEU A 9 0.58 15.45 -14.48
CA LEU A 9 0.70 14.10 -15.04
C LEU A 9 -0.67 13.54 -15.47
N TYR A 10 -1.70 13.77 -14.66
CA TYR A 10 -3.07 13.34 -14.99
C TYR A 10 -3.60 14.05 -16.24
N ASP A 11 -3.48 15.37 -16.31
CA ASP A 11 -3.95 16.15 -17.47
C ASP A 11 -3.24 15.73 -18.76
N GLU A 12 -1.94 15.45 -18.70
CA GLU A 12 -1.15 15.07 -19.88
C GLU A 12 -1.45 13.65 -20.38
N PHE A 13 -1.57 12.68 -19.46
CA PHE A 13 -1.59 11.26 -19.83
C PHE A 13 -2.95 10.56 -19.63
N ALA A 14 -3.98 11.21 -19.08
CA ALA A 14 -5.30 10.59 -18.89
C ALA A 14 -5.89 10.05 -20.20
N GLY A 15 -5.72 10.79 -21.31
CA GLY A 15 -6.15 10.35 -22.64
C GLY A 15 -5.22 9.33 -23.31
N GLN A 16 -4.07 9.03 -22.70
CA GLN A 16 -3.02 8.16 -23.24
C GLN A 16 -2.91 6.82 -22.50
N GLY A 17 -3.86 6.54 -21.60
CA GLY A 17 -3.93 5.28 -20.84
C GLY A 17 -3.36 5.35 -19.42
N LEU A 18 -2.95 6.52 -18.92
CA LEU A 18 -2.58 6.68 -17.51
C LEU A 18 -3.83 6.93 -16.65
N LEU A 19 -4.03 6.10 -15.63
CA LEU A 19 -4.94 6.40 -14.54
C LEU A 19 -4.14 6.86 -13.32
N VAL A 20 -4.52 8.00 -12.74
CA VAL A 20 -4.01 8.46 -11.44
C VAL A 20 -5.11 8.25 -10.40
N LEU A 21 -4.78 7.57 -9.29
CA LEU A 21 -5.70 7.30 -8.20
C LEU A 21 -5.03 7.68 -6.87
N GLY A 22 -5.59 8.66 -6.17
CA GLY A 22 -5.18 8.97 -4.79
C GLY A 22 -5.82 7.98 -3.84
N ILE A 23 -5.09 7.46 -2.86
CA ILE A 23 -5.65 6.61 -1.79
C ILE A 23 -5.45 7.30 -0.46
N THR A 24 -6.50 7.39 0.35
CA THR A 24 -6.45 8.01 1.67
C THR A 24 -7.19 7.20 2.71
N LYS A 25 -6.66 7.19 3.94
CA LYS A 25 -7.33 6.67 5.13
C LYS A 25 -8.27 7.69 5.78
N GLU A 26 -8.29 8.92 5.28
CA GLU A 26 -9.15 9.99 5.79
C GLU A 26 -10.61 9.73 5.47
N LYS A 27 -11.51 10.21 6.34
CA LYS A 27 -12.94 10.17 6.09
C LYS A 27 -13.33 11.15 4.98
N ARG A 28 -14.51 10.96 4.40
CA ARG A 28 -15.01 11.78 3.28
C ARG A 28 -15.15 13.26 3.66
N GLU A 29 -15.64 13.54 4.86
CA GLU A 29 -15.91 14.90 5.34
C GLU A 29 -14.65 15.78 5.38
N PRO A 30 -13.53 15.40 6.03
CA PRO A 30 -12.31 16.20 6.00
C PRO A 30 -11.63 16.23 4.63
N LEU A 31 -11.87 15.23 3.77
CA LEU A 31 -11.26 15.15 2.44
C LEU A 31 -11.81 16.20 1.46
N ALA A 32 -13.10 16.52 1.54
CA ALA A 32 -13.74 17.44 0.59
C ALA A 32 -13.07 18.82 0.56
N GLY A 33 -12.73 19.36 1.73
CA GLY A 33 -12.00 20.63 1.84
C GLY A 33 -10.61 20.55 1.23
N PHE A 34 -9.88 19.47 1.46
CA PHE A 34 -8.55 19.25 0.87
C PHE A 34 -8.60 19.19 -0.66
N VAL A 35 -9.57 18.44 -1.22
CA VAL A 35 -9.77 18.30 -2.66
C VAL A 35 -10.03 19.66 -3.31
N GLN A 36 -10.93 20.45 -2.71
CA GLN A 36 -11.28 21.77 -3.23
C GLN A 36 -10.12 22.76 -3.13
N GLN A 37 -9.44 22.82 -1.97
CA GLN A 37 -8.33 23.75 -1.75
C GLN A 37 -7.12 23.46 -2.64
N ASN A 38 -6.85 22.18 -2.93
CA ASN A 38 -5.68 21.77 -3.71
C ASN A 38 -6.01 21.49 -5.18
N GLY A 39 -7.26 21.68 -5.60
CA GLY A 39 -7.72 21.47 -6.97
C GLY A 39 -7.39 20.07 -7.49
N VAL A 40 -7.61 19.03 -6.69
CA VAL A 40 -7.30 17.65 -7.09
C VAL A 40 -8.15 17.25 -8.30
N LYS A 41 -7.52 16.86 -9.40
CA LYS A 41 -8.20 16.54 -10.67
C LYS A 41 -8.45 15.05 -10.89
N PHE A 42 -7.78 14.20 -10.12
CA PHE A 42 -7.85 12.75 -10.23
C PHE A 42 -8.77 12.14 -9.15
N PRO A 43 -9.34 10.95 -9.38
CA PRO A 43 -10.17 10.27 -8.39
C PRO A 43 -9.39 9.94 -7.11
N ILE A 44 -10.10 9.95 -5.98
CA ILE A 44 -9.57 9.55 -4.68
C ILE A 44 -10.39 8.38 -4.13
N GLY A 45 -9.72 7.27 -3.84
CA GLY A 45 -10.26 6.13 -3.11
C GLY A 45 -10.14 6.33 -1.60
N LEU A 46 -11.22 6.02 -0.88
CA LEU A 46 -11.26 5.97 0.57
C LEU A 46 -10.91 4.55 1.04
N ASP A 47 -9.79 4.41 1.72
CA ASP A 47 -9.35 3.18 2.34
C ASP A 47 -9.67 3.20 3.83
N ASP A 48 -10.96 2.97 4.12
CA ASP A 48 -11.43 2.85 5.50
C ASP A 48 -10.79 1.61 6.15
N GLY A 49 -9.92 1.88 7.13
CA GLY A 49 -9.09 0.88 7.80
C GLY A 49 -7.63 0.82 7.36
N GLY A 50 -7.20 1.59 6.35
CA GLY A 50 -5.79 1.70 5.97
C GLY A 50 -5.16 0.42 5.42
N ARG A 51 -5.98 -0.50 4.91
CA ARG A 51 -5.56 -1.84 4.45
C ARG A 51 -4.63 -1.76 3.25
N THR A 52 -4.80 -0.77 2.38
CA THR A 52 -3.94 -0.54 1.21
C THR A 52 -2.52 -0.24 1.65
N ASN A 53 -2.33 0.57 2.70
CA ASN A 53 -1.00 0.85 3.22
C ASN A 53 -0.31 -0.41 3.75
N GLU A 54 -1.06 -1.30 4.40
CA GLU A 54 -0.53 -2.56 4.92
C GLU A 54 -0.11 -3.51 3.79
N GLU A 55 -1.00 -3.74 2.82
CA GLU A 55 -0.78 -4.66 1.70
C GLU A 55 0.35 -4.17 0.77
N TYR A 56 0.48 -2.86 0.58
CA TYR A 56 1.57 -2.25 -0.20
C TYR A 56 2.84 -2.00 0.64
N GLY A 57 2.85 -2.38 1.92
CA GLY A 57 4.02 -2.22 2.80
C GLY A 57 4.45 -0.76 3.01
N ILE A 58 3.52 0.19 2.92
CA ILE A 58 3.76 1.63 3.03
C ILE A 58 4.07 1.98 4.49
N ARG A 59 5.32 2.43 4.74
CA ARG A 59 5.79 2.83 6.08
C ARG A 59 5.80 4.35 6.29
N GLY A 60 5.66 5.12 5.21
CA GLY A 60 5.72 6.57 5.24
C GLY A 60 4.93 7.19 4.10
N ILE A 61 4.32 8.35 4.37
CA ILE A 61 3.58 9.12 3.38
C ILE A 61 4.35 10.42 3.05
N PRO A 62 4.26 10.93 1.81
CA PRO A 62 3.54 10.33 0.68
C PRO A 62 4.35 9.20 0.01
N SER A 63 3.64 8.17 -0.47
CA SER A 63 4.19 7.06 -1.27
C SER A 63 3.35 6.92 -2.54
N ALA A 64 4.01 6.62 -3.65
CA ALA A 64 3.39 6.37 -4.95
C ALA A 64 3.96 5.10 -5.58
N PHE A 65 3.13 4.47 -6.41
CA PHE A 65 3.46 3.27 -7.16
C PHE A 65 3.05 3.51 -8.62
N LEU A 66 3.88 3.06 -9.56
CA LEU A 66 3.52 2.98 -10.97
C LEU A 66 3.28 1.52 -11.29
N VAL A 67 2.07 1.22 -11.78
CA VAL A 67 1.62 -0.13 -12.11
C VAL A 67 1.43 -0.20 -13.62
N ASN A 68 2.01 -1.21 -14.26
CA ASN A 68 1.85 -1.42 -15.71
C ASN A 68 0.51 -2.10 -16.03
N THR A 69 0.21 -2.27 -17.32
CA THR A 69 -1.03 -2.91 -17.79
C THR A 69 -1.17 -4.39 -17.43
N GLU A 70 -0.07 -5.06 -17.06
CA GLU A 70 -0.08 -6.43 -16.52
C GLU A 70 -0.36 -6.48 -15.00
N GLY A 71 -0.59 -5.34 -14.36
CA GLY A 71 -0.79 -5.25 -12.91
C GLY A 71 0.49 -5.36 -12.08
N LYS A 72 1.67 -5.21 -12.69
CA LYS A 72 2.96 -5.26 -11.99
C LYS A 72 3.40 -3.86 -11.57
N VAL A 73 3.88 -3.73 -10.33
CA VAL A 73 4.58 -2.52 -9.87
C VAL A 73 5.92 -2.43 -10.59
N VAL A 74 6.09 -1.40 -11.42
CA VAL A 74 7.32 -1.12 -12.17
C VAL A 74 8.11 0.05 -11.58
N TRP A 75 7.52 0.80 -10.64
CA TRP A 75 8.21 1.81 -9.86
C TRP A 75 7.49 2.08 -8.54
N GLN A 76 8.26 2.46 -7.51
CA GLN A 76 7.77 2.92 -6.22
C GLN A 76 8.65 4.08 -5.74
N GLY A 77 8.05 5.10 -5.12
CA GLY A 77 8.81 6.18 -4.53
C GLY A 77 7.96 7.35 -4.04
N HIS A 78 8.60 8.49 -3.83
CA HIS A 78 7.90 9.73 -3.52
C HIS A 78 7.20 10.25 -4.79
N PRO A 79 5.92 10.68 -4.75
CA PRO A 79 5.17 11.03 -5.96
C PRO A 79 5.80 12.14 -6.80
N ILE A 80 6.50 13.09 -6.17
CA ILE A 80 7.20 14.18 -6.89
C ILE A 80 8.36 13.69 -7.75
N SER A 81 8.88 12.50 -7.47
CA SER A 81 10.00 11.90 -8.19
C SER A 81 9.54 11.05 -9.38
N LEU A 82 8.23 10.93 -9.61
CA LEU A 82 7.69 10.27 -10.78
C LEU A 82 7.75 11.21 -11.99
N ASP A 83 8.69 10.96 -12.89
CA ASP A 83 8.86 11.76 -14.10
C ASP A 83 8.03 11.26 -15.30
N LYS A 84 7.88 12.14 -16.29
CA LYS A 84 7.08 11.88 -17.51
C LYS A 84 7.70 10.80 -18.40
N GLU A 85 9.02 10.70 -18.45
CA GLU A 85 9.72 9.75 -19.32
C GLU A 85 9.50 8.31 -18.84
N ARG A 86 9.49 8.11 -17.52
CA ARG A 86 9.10 6.83 -16.91
C ARG A 86 7.67 6.44 -17.27
N ILE A 87 6.72 7.37 -17.18
CA ILE A 87 5.33 7.12 -17.55
C ILE A 87 5.22 6.74 -19.03
N LYS A 88 5.86 7.51 -19.93
CA LYS A 88 5.88 7.22 -21.36
C LYS A 88 6.44 5.83 -21.67
N SER A 89 7.54 5.44 -21.00
CA SER A 89 8.16 4.12 -21.16
C SER A 89 7.23 2.97 -20.76
N VAL A 90 6.41 3.18 -19.73
CA VAL A 90 5.39 2.20 -19.31
C VAL A 90 4.23 2.17 -20.29
N LEU A 91 3.75 3.33 -20.75
CA LEU A 91 2.63 3.42 -21.69
C LEU A 91 2.95 2.85 -23.08
N SER A 92 4.20 2.99 -23.54
CA SER A 92 4.64 2.43 -24.83
C SER A 92 4.88 0.91 -24.80
N GLY A 93 4.70 0.26 -23.65
CA GLY A 93 4.91 -1.19 -23.49
C GLY A 93 6.40 -1.58 -23.43
N THR A 94 7.31 -0.60 -23.36
CA THR A 94 8.76 -0.84 -23.28
C THR A 94 9.21 -1.17 -21.86
N ALA A 95 8.36 -1.01 -20.85
CA ALA A 95 8.64 -1.35 -19.44
C ALA A 95 8.51 -2.85 -19.17
N GLY A 96 9.29 -3.64 -19.91
CA GLY A 96 9.58 -5.04 -19.66
C GLY A 96 11.07 -5.23 -19.46
N LEU A 97 11.75 -4.45 -18.61
CA LEU A 97 13.09 -4.77 -18.13
C LEU A 97 13.47 -3.94 -16.90
N GLU A 98 14.24 -4.57 -16.01
CA GLU A 98 14.97 -3.98 -14.88
C GLU A 98 14.17 -3.66 -13.61
N ARG A 99 14.05 -4.68 -12.74
CA ARG A 99 14.16 -4.46 -11.29
C ARG A 99 15.55 -3.85 -11.03
N SER A 100 15.66 -2.53 -11.02
CA SER A 100 16.86 -1.88 -10.48
C SER A 100 16.88 -2.13 -8.98
N ARG A 101 17.66 -3.13 -8.58
CA ARG A 101 18.22 -3.29 -7.24
C ARG A 101 18.90 -1.96 -6.88
N ASP A 102 18.30 -1.19 -5.98
CA ASP A 102 19.11 -0.28 -5.17
C ASP A 102 19.59 -1.08 -3.96
N ASP A 103 20.72 -1.75 -4.20
CA ASP A 103 21.63 -2.22 -3.17
C ASP A 103 22.27 -1.00 -2.51
N SER A 104 21.69 -0.57 -1.40
CA SER A 104 22.35 0.31 -0.45
C SER A 104 22.84 -0.51 0.75
N THR A 105 23.83 -1.39 0.53
CA THR A 105 24.80 -1.81 1.56
C THR A 105 26.14 -1.08 1.33
N PRO A 106 27.00 -0.93 2.37
CA PRO A 106 27.62 0.35 2.72
C PRO A 106 29.03 0.54 2.14
N SER A 107 29.38 1.78 1.81
CA SER A 107 30.76 2.13 1.43
C SER A 107 31.74 2.02 2.62
N PRO A 108 32.95 1.46 2.41
CA PRO A 108 33.95 1.25 3.47
C PRO A 108 34.89 2.46 3.68
N ARG A 109 35.26 2.63 4.95
CA ARG A 109 36.47 3.29 5.52
C ARG A 109 36.78 4.75 5.14
N THR A 110 37.03 5.56 6.17
CA THR A 110 38.41 5.98 6.51
C THR A 110 38.48 6.40 7.98
N GLU A 111 39.24 5.64 8.77
CA GLU A 111 39.77 6.03 10.07
C GLU A 111 40.71 7.24 9.93
N ARG A 112 40.52 8.26 10.77
CA ARG A 112 41.61 9.16 11.16
C ARG A 112 41.41 9.64 12.62
N SER A 113 42.21 9.06 13.51
CA SER A 113 42.61 9.46 14.88
C SER A 113 42.83 11.00 15.04
N ARG A 114 42.62 11.74 16.16
CA ARG A 114 42.71 11.63 17.66
C ARG A 114 42.27 13.04 18.27
N PRO A 115 42.46 13.43 19.57
CA PRO A 115 41.90 12.94 20.86
C PRO A 115 41.36 14.06 21.82
N GLY A 116 40.69 13.68 22.93
CA GLY A 116 40.45 14.49 24.16
C GLY A 116 39.18 15.37 24.16
N THR A 117 38.24 15.32 25.11
CA THR A 117 38.41 15.67 26.53
C THR A 117 37.17 15.22 27.34
N LYS A 118 37.38 14.80 28.59
CA LYS A 118 36.37 14.34 29.56
C LYS A 118 35.33 15.40 29.94
N ARG A 119 34.06 14.99 30.11
CA ARG A 119 33.13 15.39 31.20
C ARG A 119 31.81 14.59 31.14
N LYS A 120 31.34 14.11 32.30
CA LYS A 120 30.03 13.50 32.62
C LYS A 120 29.42 14.35 33.77
N PRO A 121 28.17 14.16 34.24
CA PRO A 121 26.90 13.75 33.64
C PRO A 121 25.76 14.77 33.91
N ARG A 122 24.60 14.68 33.23
CA ARG A 122 23.31 15.03 33.88
C ARG A 122 22.09 14.41 33.18
N ASP A 123 21.32 13.71 34.00
CA ASP A 123 19.90 13.37 33.96
C ASP A 123 19.26 12.59 32.79
N THR A 124 18.94 11.34 33.14
CA THR A 124 17.59 10.76 33.11
C THR A 124 16.90 10.64 31.76
N GLN A 125 17.00 9.43 31.20
CA GLN A 125 15.86 8.77 30.55
C GLN A 125 16.07 7.25 30.61
N GLU A 126 15.05 6.58 31.13
CA GLU A 126 14.92 5.12 31.14
C GLU A 126 14.97 4.56 29.70
N PRO A 127 15.49 3.35 29.49
CA PRO A 127 15.60 2.79 28.15
C PRO A 127 14.21 2.41 27.64
N ARG A 128 13.77 3.05 26.55
CA ARG A 128 12.69 2.52 25.72
C ARG A 128 13.20 1.24 25.06
N GLU A 129 12.69 0.10 25.49
CA GLU A 129 12.82 -1.15 24.77
C GLU A 129 12.28 -0.94 23.34
N GLU A 130 13.19 -0.87 22.37
CA GLU A 130 12.89 -1.12 20.97
C GLU A 130 12.48 -2.58 20.83
N VAL A 131 11.19 -2.87 20.99
CA VAL A 131 10.62 -4.12 20.50
C VAL A 131 10.53 -4.00 18.98
N GLY A 132 11.65 -4.27 18.32
CA GLY A 132 11.73 -4.54 16.89
C GLY A 132 10.90 -5.77 16.57
N ALA A 133 9.60 -5.58 16.35
CA ALA A 133 8.74 -6.61 15.79
C ALA A 133 9.21 -6.88 14.36
N LYS A 134 10.02 -7.93 14.20
CA LYS A 134 10.21 -8.61 12.92
C LYS A 134 8.82 -9.00 12.41
N ARG A 135 8.22 -8.18 11.55
CA ARG A 135 6.98 -8.56 10.86
C ARG A 135 7.37 -9.65 9.88
N GLU A 136 7.11 -10.89 10.26
CA GLU A 136 7.25 -12.03 9.37
C GLU A 136 6.42 -11.78 8.11
N PRO A 137 6.92 -12.18 6.93
CA PRO A 137 6.16 -12.05 5.69
C PRO A 137 4.85 -12.83 5.83
N VAL A 138 3.71 -12.16 5.62
CA VAL A 138 2.38 -12.79 5.60
C VAL A 138 2.44 -13.96 4.62
N SER A 139 2.23 -15.18 5.14
CA SER A 139 2.35 -16.40 4.35
C SER A 139 1.37 -16.39 3.17
N PRO A 140 1.68 -17.08 2.06
CA PRO A 140 0.78 -17.16 0.91
C PRO A 140 -0.65 -17.60 1.28
N GLU A 141 -0.76 -18.52 2.23
CA GLU A 141 -2.04 -19.01 2.77
C GLU A 141 -2.83 -17.88 3.46
N GLN A 142 -2.17 -17.07 4.29
CA GLN A 142 -2.79 -15.94 4.98
C GLN A 142 -3.29 -14.87 4.02
N ARG A 143 -2.61 -14.69 2.87
CA ARG A 143 -3.08 -13.80 1.80
C ARG A 143 -4.34 -14.34 1.16
N GLU A 144 -4.37 -15.63 0.83
CA GLU A 144 -5.53 -16.25 0.20
C GLU A 144 -6.75 -16.26 1.14
N ILE A 145 -6.55 -16.57 2.43
CA ILE A 145 -7.58 -16.48 3.48
C ILE A 145 -8.23 -15.09 3.48
N ARG A 146 -7.40 -14.04 3.51
CA ARG A 146 -7.86 -12.64 3.49
C ARG A 146 -8.62 -12.30 2.21
N THR A 147 -8.11 -12.74 1.05
CA THR A 147 -8.75 -12.48 -0.24
C THR A 147 -10.13 -13.12 -0.31
N LEU A 148 -10.25 -14.42 0.01
CA LEU A 148 -11.53 -15.13 0.00
C LEU A 148 -12.54 -14.48 0.96
N PHE A 149 -12.10 -14.12 2.17
CA PHE A 149 -12.96 -13.47 3.15
C PHE A 149 -13.40 -12.07 2.69
N SER A 150 -12.50 -11.30 2.07
CA SER A 150 -12.83 -9.96 1.54
C SER A 150 -13.81 -10.04 0.37
N LEU A 151 -13.62 -10.97 -0.56
CA LEU A 151 -14.55 -11.17 -1.68
C LEU A 151 -15.93 -11.56 -1.17
N GLY A 152 -16.02 -12.49 -0.21
CA GLY A 152 -17.28 -12.84 0.44
C GLY A 152 -18.03 -11.62 0.98
N LYS A 153 -17.34 -10.76 1.74
CA LYS A 153 -17.91 -9.48 2.24
C LYS A 153 -18.39 -8.56 1.12
N THR A 154 -17.57 -8.38 0.08
CA THR A 154 -17.90 -7.49 -1.04
C THR A 154 -19.15 -7.98 -1.78
N TRP A 155 -19.28 -9.27 -2.02
CA TRP A 155 -20.46 -9.82 -2.70
C TRP A 155 -21.72 -9.72 -1.84
N LEU A 156 -21.61 -9.90 -0.52
CA LEU A 156 -22.73 -9.62 0.40
C LEU A 156 -23.18 -8.17 0.33
N ALA A 157 -22.24 -7.21 0.30
CA ALA A 157 -22.55 -5.80 0.15
C ALA A 157 -23.25 -5.49 -1.18
N ASN A 158 -22.90 -6.21 -2.24
CA ASN A 158 -23.52 -6.12 -3.56
C ASN A 158 -24.85 -6.88 -3.68
N ARG A 159 -25.35 -7.47 -2.59
CA ARG A 159 -26.56 -8.32 -2.55
C ARG A 159 -26.49 -9.59 -3.41
N ASP A 160 -25.30 -10.00 -3.83
CA ASP A 160 -25.08 -11.25 -4.53
C ASP A 160 -24.72 -12.36 -3.53
N VAL A 161 -25.75 -13.00 -3.00
CA VAL A 161 -25.63 -13.99 -1.93
C VAL A 161 -25.01 -15.30 -2.45
N GLU A 162 -25.26 -15.67 -3.70
CA GLU A 162 -24.71 -16.89 -4.32
C GLU A 162 -23.19 -16.79 -4.44
N LYS A 163 -22.68 -15.68 -5.00
CA LYS A 163 -21.24 -15.41 -5.08
C LYS A 163 -20.62 -15.31 -3.69
N ALA A 164 -21.28 -14.63 -2.76
CA ALA A 164 -20.78 -14.53 -1.39
C ALA A 164 -20.62 -15.90 -0.73
N LYS A 165 -21.64 -16.77 -0.86
CA LYS A 165 -21.60 -18.14 -0.34
C LYS A 165 -20.44 -18.92 -0.95
N GLU A 166 -20.22 -18.83 -2.26
CA GLU A 166 -19.12 -19.51 -2.96
C GLU A 166 -17.75 -19.20 -2.32
N TYR A 167 -17.42 -17.92 -2.13
CA TYR A 167 -16.13 -17.52 -1.55
C TYR A 167 -16.02 -17.84 -0.05
N LEU A 168 -17.09 -17.63 0.71
CA LEU A 168 -17.12 -17.92 2.14
C LEU A 168 -17.05 -19.43 2.41
N GLN A 169 -17.68 -20.26 1.58
CA GLN A 169 -17.63 -21.72 1.66
C GLN A 169 -16.23 -22.22 1.29
N THR A 170 -15.66 -21.71 0.19
CA THR A 170 -14.28 -22.04 -0.22
C THR A 170 -13.26 -21.73 0.88
N LEU A 171 -13.42 -20.59 1.55
CA LEU A 171 -12.61 -20.23 2.72
C LEU A 171 -12.78 -21.23 3.88
N ALA A 172 -14.02 -21.59 4.21
CA ALA A 172 -14.33 -22.48 5.31
C ALA A 172 -13.85 -23.93 5.09
N ASP A 173 -13.83 -24.38 3.84
CA ASP A 173 -13.40 -25.73 3.44
C ASP A 173 -11.88 -25.83 3.32
N LYS A 174 -11.24 -24.82 2.69
CA LYS A 174 -9.79 -24.83 2.43
C LYS A 174 -8.97 -24.48 3.67
N TYR A 175 -9.50 -23.62 4.54
CA TYR A 175 -8.78 -23.08 5.70
C TYR A 175 -9.60 -23.20 6.99
N PRO A 176 -9.93 -24.43 7.45
CA PRO A 176 -10.87 -24.65 8.55
C PRO A 176 -10.41 -24.09 9.90
N GLU A 177 -9.10 -23.94 10.11
CA GLU A 177 -8.48 -23.43 11.34
C GLU A 177 -8.35 -21.90 11.36
N ALA A 178 -8.67 -21.21 10.26
CA ALA A 178 -8.56 -19.75 10.17
C ALA A 178 -9.66 -19.05 10.96
N ALA A 179 -9.33 -17.94 11.63
CA ALA A 179 -10.31 -17.12 12.34
C ALA A 179 -11.40 -16.57 11.40
N GLU A 180 -11.01 -16.22 10.18
CA GLU A 180 -11.88 -15.77 9.10
C GLU A 180 -12.83 -16.88 8.63
N ALA A 181 -12.39 -18.14 8.64
CA ALA A 181 -13.23 -19.29 8.31
C ALA A 181 -14.31 -19.55 9.35
N ALA A 182 -14.01 -19.40 10.64
CA ALA A 182 -15.01 -19.48 11.70
C ALA A 182 -16.11 -18.41 11.52
N THR A 183 -15.70 -17.19 11.16
CA THR A 183 -16.62 -16.08 10.88
C THR A 183 -17.44 -16.37 9.61
N ALA A 184 -16.81 -16.86 8.55
CA ALA A 184 -17.47 -17.23 7.30
C ALA A 184 -18.55 -18.28 7.52
N ARG A 185 -18.28 -19.32 8.32
CA ARG A 185 -19.27 -20.35 8.70
C ARG A 185 -20.47 -19.75 9.42
N GLN A 186 -20.24 -18.84 10.38
CA GLN A 186 -21.33 -18.16 11.07
C GLN A 186 -22.23 -17.38 10.10
N TRP A 187 -21.64 -16.72 9.11
CA TRP A 187 -22.40 -15.99 8.11
C TRP A 187 -23.15 -16.91 7.15
N LEU A 188 -22.53 -18.01 6.71
CA LEU A 188 -23.18 -19.00 5.85
C LEU A 188 -24.45 -19.58 6.50
N GLU A 189 -24.44 -19.82 7.81
CA GLU A 189 -25.63 -20.27 8.55
C GLU A 189 -26.75 -19.21 8.57
N GLN A 190 -26.41 -17.92 8.61
CA GLN A 190 -27.37 -16.81 8.56
C GLN A 190 -27.92 -16.55 7.15
N LEU A 191 -27.27 -17.08 6.11
CA LEU A 191 -27.64 -16.92 4.71
C LEU A 191 -28.48 -18.10 4.17
N LYS A 192 -28.81 -19.08 5.02
CA LYS A 192 -29.77 -20.16 4.72
C LYS A 192 -31.19 -19.62 4.64
#